data_AF-A0A1Y6BU67-F1
#
_entry.id   AF-A0A1Y6BU67-F1
#
_cell.length_a   1.000
_cell.length_b   1.000
_cell.length_c   1.000
_cell.angle_alpha   90.00
_cell.angle_beta   90.00
_cell.angle_gamma   90.00
#
_symmetry.space_group_name_H-M   'P 1'
#
loop_
_entity.id
_entity.type
_entity.pdbx_description
1 polymer ?
#
loop_
_entity_poly.entity_id
_entity_poly.type
_entity_poly.pdbx_seq_one_letter_code
_entity_poly.pdbx_strand_id
1 'polypeptide(L)'
;MKKTTIIILQSWLWFVGSAAAAECPAGNFADGLGACQQCPAGTYAEEPGSEQCTVAQPGAYVPHEGERLTYLCPEGTYSEVFGAVSCKPCEHAQGLGNFRCQKPDYGLAAH
;
A
#
# COMPACT_ATOMS: atom_id res chain seq x y z
N MET A 1 21.51 -42.26 44.16
CA MET A 1 20.35 -42.32 43.25
C MET A 1 19.16 -41.69 43.99
N LYS A 2 19.03 -40.36 43.92
CA LYS A 2 18.12 -39.59 44.77
C LYS A 2 16.74 -39.53 44.12
N LYS A 3 15.77 -40.19 44.76
CA LYS A 3 14.34 -40.14 44.47
C LYS A 3 13.80 -38.73 44.75
N THR A 4 12.95 -38.26 43.83
CA THR A 4 11.74 -37.47 44.06
C THR A 4 11.81 -36.35 45.10
N THR A 5 12.06 -35.12 44.65
CA THR A 5 11.61 -33.89 45.32
C THR A 5 11.09 -32.95 44.24
N ILE A 6 9.78 -32.78 44.25
CA ILE A 6 9.01 -31.85 43.42
C ILE A 6 9.37 -30.43 43.84
N ILE A 7 10.03 -29.62 42.99
CA ILE A 7 9.81 -28.17 42.90
C ILE A 7 10.19 -27.67 41.48
N ILE A 8 9.22 -27.71 40.58
CA ILE A 8 8.76 -26.63 39.69
C ILE A 8 9.60 -25.31 39.66
N LEU A 9 10.89 -25.32 39.32
CA LEU A 9 11.73 -24.11 39.43
C LEU A 9 12.91 -23.98 38.45
N GLN A 10 12.83 -24.52 37.24
CA GLN A 10 13.75 -24.14 36.14
C GLN A 10 12.96 -23.83 34.87
N SER A 11 12.18 -22.75 34.99
CA SER A 11 11.87 -21.82 33.90
C SER A 11 11.01 -22.35 32.77
N TRP A 12 9.78 -22.72 33.13
CA TRP A 12 8.63 -22.35 32.30
C TRP A 12 8.71 -20.83 32.11
N LEU A 13 8.48 -20.31 30.89
CA LEU A 13 8.57 -18.88 30.46
C LEU A 13 9.85 -18.46 29.72
N TRP A 14 10.17 -19.13 28.62
CA TRP A 14 10.77 -18.45 27.45
C TRP A 14 9.92 -18.71 26.18
N PHE A 15 8.60 -18.73 26.36
CA PHE A 15 7.70 -18.29 25.32
C PHE A 15 7.13 -16.97 25.82
N VAL A 16 7.96 -15.93 25.80
CA VAL A 16 7.38 -14.63 25.50
C VAL A 16 6.99 -14.75 24.03
N GLY A 17 5.78 -15.25 23.78
CA GLY A 17 5.12 -14.87 22.55
C GLY A 17 5.08 -13.36 22.62
N SER A 18 6.00 -12.70 21.91
CA SER A 18 5.85 -11.29 21.63
C SER A 18 4.43 -11.18 21.11
N ALA A 19 3.54 -10.62 21.92
CA ALA A 19 2.29 -10.12 21.40
C ALA A 19 2.75 -9.18 20.30
N ALA A 20 2.66 -9.62 19.04
CA ALA A 20 2.83 -8.71 17.93
C ALA A 20 1.95 -7.54 18.32
N ALA A 21 2.55 -6.36 18.51
CA ALA A 21 1.75 -5.16 18.67
C ALA A 21 0.70 -5.25 17.57
N ALA A 22 -0.58 -5.07 17.92
CA ALA A 22 -1.66 -5.21 16.96
C ALA A 22 -1.53 -4.04 15.97
N GLU A 23 -0.63 -4.22 15.01
CA GLU A 23 -0.32 -3.30 13.94
C GLU A 23 -1.49 -3.30 12.99
N CYS A 24 -1.79 -2.14 12.41
CA CYS A 24 -2.87 -2.06 11.44
C CYS A 24 -2.56 -2.95 10.24
N PRO A 25 -3.51 -3.76 9.76
CA PRO A 25 -3.27 -4.61 8.61
C PRO A 25 -2.98 -3.73 7.39
N ALA A 26 -2.29 -4.30 6.38
CA ALA A 26 -2.10 -3.64 5.10
C ALA A 26 -3.44 -3.10 4.55
N GLY A 27 -3.36 -1.96 3.87
CA GLY A 27 -4.52 -1.16 3.46
C GLY A 27 -5.10 -0.28 4.57
N ASN A 28 -4.55 -0.33 5.79
CA ASN A 28 -4.98 0.51 6.90
C ASN A 28 -3.79 1.27 7.50
N PHE A 29 -4.09 2.40 8.12
CA PHE A 29 -3.13 3.18 8.88
C PHE A 29 -3.59 3.41 10.32
N ALA A 30 -2.63 3.61 11.22
CA ALA A 30 -2.90 3.95 12.61
C ALA A 30 -3.05 5.47 12.77
N ASP A 31 -4.21 5.95 13.22
CA ASP A 31 -4.48 7.38 13.46
C ASP A 31 -3.85 7.93 14.76
N GLY A 32 -3.02 7.12 15.44
CA GLY A 32 -2.42 7.43 16.74
C GLY A 32 -3.35 7.21 17.94
N LEU A 33 -4.63 6.88 17.73
CA LEU A 33 -5.60 6.57 18.80
C LEU A 33 -5.75 5.06 19.04
N GLY A 34 -5.02 4.23 18.29
CA GLY A 34 -5.05 2.78 18.38
C GLY A 34 -6.17 2.13 17.57
N ALA A 35 -6.94 2.91 16.81
CA ALA A 35 -7.88 2.40 15.81
C ALA A 35 -7.20 2.33 14.43
N CYS A 36 -7.49 1.26 13.69
CA CYS A 36 -7.03 1.14 12.31
C CYS A 36 -8.08 1.72 11.38
N GLN A 37 -7.67 2.68 10.56
CA GLN A 37 -8.51 3.28 9.55
C GLN A 37 -8.08 2.79 8.16
N GLN A 38 -9.05 2.46 7.32
CA GLN A 38 -8.78 2.11 5.94
C GLN A 38 -8.18 3.31 5.21
N CYS A 39 -7.21 3.04 4.34
CA CYS A 39 -6.71 4.05 3.43
C CYS A 39 -7.83 4.48 2.49
N PRO A 40 -8.15 5.78 2.39
CA PRO A 40 -9.17 6.24 1.46
C PRO A 40 -8.74 5.95 0.01
N ALA A 41 -9.73 5.83 -0.88
CA ALA A 41 -9.47 5.68 -2.31
C ALA A 41 -8.52 6.78 -2.81
N GLY A 42 -7.62 6.41 -3.72
CA GLY A 42 -6.48 7.24 -4.13
C GLY A 42 -5.22 7.06 -3.26
N THR A 43 -5.31 6.32 -2.15
CA THR A 43 -4.16 6.05 -1.26
C THR A 43 -4.10 4.58 -0.86
N TYR A 44 -2.92 4.09 -0.51
CA TYR A 44 -2.69 2.69 -0.17
C TYR A 44 -1.70 2.54 1.00
N ALA A 45 -1.75 1.40 1.69
CA ALA A 45 -0.75 1.02 2.69
C ALA A 45 -0.25 -0.40 2.41
N GLU A 46 0.99 -0.53 1.94
CA GLU A 46 1.55 -1.82 1.53
C GLU A 46 1.85 -2.72 2.72
N GLU A 47 2.49 -2.15 3.74
CA GLU A 47 2.95 -2.88 4.90
C GLU A 47 1.97 -2.74 6.07
N PRO A 48 1.81 -3.80 6.89
CA PRO A 48 1.19 -3.68 8.20
C PRO A 48 1.92 -2.64 9.06
N GLY A 49 1.18 -2.01 9.98
CA GLY A 49 1.73 -1.00 10.89
C GLY A 49 2.01 0.35 10.23
N SER A 50 1.53 0.56 9.01
CA SER A 50 1.64 1.86 8.34
C SER A 50 1.05 2.98 9.22
N GLU A 51 1.82 4.04 9.47
CA GLU A 51 1.35 5.22 10.23
C GLU A 51 0.53 6.17 9.34
N GLN A 52 0.69 6.05 8.03
CA GLN A 52 0.01 6.89 7.04
C GLN A 52 -0.17 6.13 5.72
N CYS A 53 -1.17 6.52 4.95
CA CYS A 53 -1.38 6.00 3.61
C CYS A 53 -0.48 6.70 2.60
N THR A 54 0.10 5.92 1.70
CA THR A 54 0.86 6.42 0.55
C THR A 54 -0.11 6.83 -0.55
N VAL A 55 0.07 8.05 -1.06
CA VAL A 55 -0.75 8.56 -2.16
C VAL A 55 -0.37 7.90 -3.49
N ALA A 56 -1.35 7.56 -4.32
CA ALA A 56 -1.09 7.09 -5.67
C ALA A 56 -0.33 8.17 -6.46
N GLN A 57 0.80 7.80 -7.07
CA GLN A 57 1.58 8.72 -7.90
C GLN A 57 0.90 8.96 -9.26
N PRO A 58 1.21 10.08 -9.94
CA PRO A 58 0.82 10.26 -11.34
C PRO A 58 1.22 9.05 -12.19
N GLY A 59 0.32 8.65 -13.08
CA GLY A 59 0.43 7.41 -13.85
C GLY A 59 -0.15 6.18 -13.16
N ALA A 60 -0.58 6.30 -11.89
CA ALA A 60 -1.23 5.23 -11.16
C ALA A 60 -2.56 5.68 -10.54
N TYR A 61 -3.34 4.72 -10.08
CA TYR A 61 -4.62 4.93 -9.42
C TYR A 61 -4.88 3.87 -8.34
N VAL A 62 -5.72 4.23 -7.37
CA VAL A 62 -6.21 3.32 -6.32
C VAL A 62 -7.74 3.43 -6.28
N PRO A 63 -8.47 2.43 -6.80
CA PRO A 63 -9.90 2.57 -7.07
C PRO A 63 -10.79 2.53 -5.82
N HIS A 64 -10.34 1.85 -4.77
CA HIS A 64 -11.14 1.55 -3.59
C HIS A 64 -10.40 1.90 -2.31
N GLU A 65 -11.16 2.06 -1.23
CA GLU A 65 -10.59 2.19 0.10
C GLU A 65 -10.04 0.84 0.59
N GLY A 66 -9.08 0.90 1.53
CA GLY A 66 -8.48 -0.30 2.09
C GLY A 66 -7.50 -1.01 1.15
N GLU A 67 -7.13 -0.37 0.05
CA GLU A 67 -6.19 -0.95 -0.90
C GLU A 67 -4.78 -0.97 -0.35
N ARG A 68 -4.09 -2.08 -0.59
CA ARG A 68 -2.68 -2.27 -0.17
C ARG A 68 -1.69 -1.88 -1.25
N LEU A 69 -2.13 -1.77 -2.49
CA LEU A 69 -1.27 -1.47 -3.64
C LEU A 69 -1.89 -0.39 -4.51
N THR A 70 -1.04 0.21 -5.34
CA THR A 70 -1.44 1.10 -6.42
C THR A 70 -1.44 0.35 -7.75
N TYR A 71 -2.32 0.76 -8.66
CA TYR A 71 -2.47 0.17 -9.99
C TYR A 71 -1.96 1.14 -11.04
N LEU A 72 -1.09 0.69 -11.94
CA LEU A 72 -0.67 1.53 -13.07
C LEU A 72 -1.85 1.77 -14.01
N CYS A 73 -1.92 2.98 -14.57
CA CYS A 73 -2.90 3.29 -15.61
C CYS A 73 -2.71 2.34 -16.79
N PRO A 74 -3.77 1.61 -17.23
CA PRO A 74 -3.68 0.74 -18.39
C PRO A 74 -3.42 1.53 -19.67
N GLU A 75 -3.02 0.82 -20.72
CA GLU A 75 -2.90 1.37 -22.06
C GLU A 75 -4.19 2.08 -22.48
N GLY A 76 -4.05 3.18 -23.22
CA GLY A 76 -5.17 4.02 -23.60
C GLY A 76 -5.70 4.91 -22.47
N THR A 77 -5.01 4.96 -21.31
CA THR A 77 -5.40 5.82 -20.18
C THR A 77 -4.20 6.46 -19.49
N TYR A 78 -4.44 7.52 -18.72
CA TYR A 78 -3.41 8.26 -17.99
C TYR A 78 -3.93 8.93 -16.71
N SER A 79 -3.02 9.34 -15.81
CA SER A 79 -3.35 10.14 -14.62
C SER A 79 -2.26 11.18 -14.31
N GLU A 80 -2.61 12.46 -14.30
CA GLU A 80 -1.67 13.56 -13.99
C GLU A 80 -1.62 13.93 -12.52
N VAL A 81 -2.58 13.45 -11.73
CA VAL A 81 -2.80 13.89 -10.36
C VAL A 81 -2.31 12.84 -9.37
N PHE A 82 -1.82 13.32 -8.23
CA PHE A 82 -1.65 12.47 -7.06
C PHE A 82 -3.01 12.05 -6.53
N GLY A 83 -3.12 10.81 -6.07
CA GLY A 83 -4.33 10.32 -5.41
C GLY A 83 -5.47 9.98 -6.37
N ALA A 84 -5.15 9.63 -7.61
CA ALA A 84 -6.19 9.28 -8.58
C ALA A 84 -6.92 7.99 -8.16
N VAL A 85 -8.26 8.02 -8.28
CA VAL A 85 -9.11 6.84 -8.09
C VAL A 85 -9.41 6.12 -9.41
N SER A 86 -9.11 6.77 -10.54
CA SER A 86 -9.32 6.24 -11.88
C SER A 86 -8.43 6.97 -12.88
N CYS A 87 -8.04 6.28 -13.94
CA CYS A 87 -7.32 6.90 -15.05
C CYS A 87 -8.27 7.52 -16.07
N LYS A 88 -7.85 8.62 -16.68
CA LYS A 88 -8.56 9.31 -17.76
C LYS A 88 -8.24 8.65 -19.10
N PRO A 89 -9.20 8.53 -20.02
CA PRO A 89 -8.94 7.96 -21.35
C PRO A 89 -8.02 8.86 -22.19
N CYS A 90 -7.16 8.25 -22.98
CA CYS A 90 -6.27 8.88 -23.95
C CYS A 90 -5.87 7.85 -25.03
N GLU A 91 -6.43 7.99 -26.23
CA GLU A 91 -6.28 7.03 -27.35
C GLU A 91 -4.82 6.76 -27.78
N HIS A 92 -3.89 7.65 -27.43
CA HIS A 92 -2.48 7.57 -27.82
C HIS A 92 -1.53 7.32 -26.62
N ALA A 93 -2.08 6.97 -25.46
CA ALA A 93 -1.29 6.58 -24.29
C ALA A 93 -0.79 5.14 -24.45
N GLN A 94 0.48 4.99 -24.86
CA GLN A 94 1.10 3.69 -25.14
C GLN A 94 1.75 3.10 -23.89
N GLY A 95 1.42 1.85 -23.55
CA GLY A 95 1.98 1.15 -22.38
C GLY A 95 1.27 1.49 -21.07
N LEU A 96 1.83 0.98 -19.96
CA LEU A 96 1.29 1.16 -18.61
C LEU A 96 1.90 2.39 -17.93
N GLY A 97 1.15 3.02 -17.02
CA GLY A 97 1.70 4.04 -16.12
C GLY A 97 1.73 5.46 -16.69
N ASN A 98 0.94 5.77 -17.72
CA ASN A 98 0.99 7.08 -18.36
C ASN A 98 0.57 8.20 -17.41
N PHE A 99 1.47 9.14 -17.13
CA PHE A 99 1.21 10.25 -16.23
C PHE A 99 0.69 11.51 -16.94
N ARG A 100 0.57 11.49 -18.28
CA ARG A 100 0.01 12.58 -19.11
C ARG A 100 -0.56 11.99 -20.40
N CYS A 101 -1.49 12.69 -21.03
CA CYS A 101 -1.94 12.32 -22.37
C CYS A 101 -0.97 12.88 -23.41
N GLN A 102 -0.09 12.02 -23.93
CA GLN A 102 0.75 12.37 -25.07
C GLN A 102 -0.14 12.35 -26.33
N LYS A 103 -0.15 13.45 -27.08
CA LYS A 103 -0.68 13.43 -28.45
C LYS A 103 0.26 12.58 -29.32
N PRO A 104 -0.22 11.97 -30.40
CA PRO A 104 0.68 11.39 -31.39
C PRO A 104 1.58 12.52 -31.88
N ASP A 105 2.86 12.45 -31.52
CA ASP A 105 3.87 13.35 -32.06
C ASP A 105 3.99 12.99 -33.55
N TYR A 106 3.19 13.64 -34.40
CA TYR A 106 3.30 13.57 -35.87
C TYR A 106 4.58 14.28 -36.34
N GLY A 107 5.72 13.92 -35.76
CA GLY A 107 7.04 14.45 -36.06
C GLY A 107 7.29 15.85 -35.47
N LEU A 108 7.71 15.92 -34.21
CA LEU A 108 8.86 16.78 -33.91
C LEU A 108 10.08 16.13 -34.58
N ALA A 109 10.19 16.33 -35.89
CA ALA A 109 11.46 16.21 -36.56
C ALA A 109 12.41 17.20 -35.88
N ALA A 110 13.46 16.68 -35.27
CA ALA A 110 14.56 17.46 -34.75
C ALA A 110 15.03 18.46 -35.82
N HIS A 111 15.00 19.75 -35.48
CA HIS A 111 15.78 20.79 -36.14
C HIS A 111 17.21 20.78 -35.60
#